data_AF-A0A920RCG1-F1
#
_entry.id   AF-A0A920RCG1-F1
#
_cell.length_a   1.000
_cell.length_b   1.000
_cell.length_c   1.000
_cell.angle_alpha   90.00
_cell.angle_beta   90.00
_cell.angle_gamma   90.00
#
_symmetry.space_group_name_H-M   'P 1'
#
loop_
_entity.id
_entity.type
_entity.pdbx_description
1 polymer ?
#
loop_
_entity_poly.entity_id
_entity_poly.type
_entity_poly.pdbx_seq_one_letter_code
_entity_poly.pdbx_strand_id
1 'polypeptide(L)'
;MVCSHPSWVPTEGILDSDVGFCLQYGLTFTGLSMIDASLAVIVIQLEVPFAVLIAAFIFRERPGWQRLTGMLIAFAGVALIAGQPTLRGQLFAVFLIGSGAMIWAIGQIMVKQLAGAVAPLPLIAWIGCFAGPQMLIGSSLIETGQLDALRSAGWIGWGSVIYLGIVMTAIGYGIWYRVLSKHPITQVMPVLLLTPVFTIMTSIGFLGEQPSVDVLVGGAIVIGGVAMIVFSRASPTRSTSGT
;
A
#
# COMPACT_ATOMS: atom_id res chain seq x y z
N MET A 1 24.76 25.13 -16.12
CA MET A 1 23.60 25.33 -17.01
C MET A 1 23.84 24.51 -18.26
N VAL A 2 23.51 23.22 -18.23
CA VAL A 2 23.27 22.38 -19.41
C VAL A 2 22.23 21.37 -18.95
N CYS A 3 20.97 21.59 -19.33
CA CYS A 3 19.92 20.57 -19.24
C CYS A 3 20.28 19.46 -20.23
N SER A 4 20.90 18.37 -19.75
CA SER A 4 20.92 17.12 -20.50
C SER A 4 19.54 16.48 -20.34
N HIS A 5 18.78 16.46 -21.43
CA HIS A 5 17.56 15.64 -21.54
C HIS A 5 17.86 14.21 -21.07
N PRO A 6 17.07 13.62 -20.16
CA PRO A 6 17.16 12.20 -19.91
C PRO A 6 16.45 11.49 -21.08
N SER A 7 17.20 11.19 -22.13
CA SER A 7 16.82 10.12 -23.06
C SER A 7 16.90 8.81 -22.28
N TRP A 8 15.87 7.95 -22.40
CA TRP A 8 15.82 6.59 -21.84
C TRP A 8 15.35 6.42 -20.39
N VAL A 9 14.36 7.20 -19.95
CA VAL A 9 13.37 6.61 -19.03
C VAL A 9 12.59 5.59 -19.87
N PRO A 10 12.65 4.27 -19.59
CA PRO A 10 11.91 3.29 -20.38
C PRO A 10 10.42 3.54 -20.14
N THR A 11 9.80 4.29 -21.06
CA THR A 11 8.39 4.70 -20.97
C THR A 11 7.47 3.50 -20.87
N GLU A 12 7.84 2.38 -21.50
CA GLU A 12 7.10 1.12 -21.44
C GLU A 12 7.05 0.55 -20.02
N GLY A 13 8.19 0.50 -19.33
CA GLY A 13 8.23 -0.02 -17.95
C GLY A 13 7.51 0.87 -16.93
N ILE A 14 7.49 2.19 -17.16
CA ILE A 14 6.70 3.11 -16.33
C ILE A 14 5.21 2.90 -16.59
N LEU A 15 4.77 2.86 -17.85
CA LEU A 15 3.37 2.65 -18.21
C LEU A 15 2.83 1.33 -17.64
N ASP A 16 3.60 0.25 -17.76
CA ASP A 16 3.21 -1.06 -17.21
C ASP A 16 3.09 -1.03 -15.68
N SER A 17 4.02 -0.35 -14.99
CA SER A 17 3.95 -0.19 -13.53
C SER A 17 2.80 0.73 -13.08
N ASP A 18 2.48 1.75 -13.89
CA ASP A 18 1.47 2.77 -13.60
C ASP A 18 0.05 2.19 -13.67
N VAL A 19 -0.20 1.31 -14.65
CA VAL A 19 -1.46 0.55 -14.74
C VAL A 19 -1.69 -0.29 -13.49
N GLY A 20 -0.62 -0.89 -12.94
CA GLY A 20 -0.67 -1.61 -11.66
C GLY A 20 -1.08 -0.70 -10.49
N PHE A 21 -0.51 0.50 -10.40
CA PHE A 21 -0.88 1.48 -9.36
C PHE A 21 -2.33 1.93 -9.47
N CYS A 22 -2.82 2.22 -10.67
CA CYS A 22 -4.22 2.56 -10.92
C CYS A 22 -5.17 1.45 -10.46
N LEU A 23 -4.88 0.21 -10.86
CA LEU A 23 -5.69 -0.94 -10.48
C LEU A 23 -5.70 -1.15 -8.96
N GLN A 24 -4.55 -0.96 -8.31
CA GLN A 24 -4.42 -1.05 -6.87
C GLN A 24 -5.30 -0.03 -6.13
N TYR A 25 -5.24 1.25 -6.51
CA TYR A 25 -6.06 2.28 -5.90
C TYR A 25 -7.55 2.07 -6.16
N GLY A 26 -7.93 1.69 -7.39
CA GLY A 26 -9.31 1.35 -7.72
C GLY A 26 -9.87 0.25 -6.83
N LEU A 27 -9.18 -0.90 -6.75
CA LEU A 27 -9.61 -2.02 -5.90
C LEU A 27 -9.67 -1.63 -4.41
N THR A 28 -8.67 -0.90 -3.93
CA THR A 28 -8.58 -0.53 -2.50
C THR A 28 -9.68 0.47 -2.12
N PHE A 29 -9.90 1.52 -2.91
CA PHE A 29 -10.94 2.52 -2.62
C PHE A 29 -12.35 1.99 -2.84
N THR A 30 -12.58 1.16 -3.85
CA THR A 30 -13.87 0.46 -4.03
C THR A 30 -14.12 -0.49 -2.87
N GLY A 31 -13.11 -1.21 -2.39
CA GLY A 31 -13.24 -2.01 -1.18
C GLY A 31 -13.56 -1.16 0.05
N LEU A 32 -12.81 -0.07 0.26
CA LEU A 32 -13.00 0.85 1.39
C LEU A 32 -14.39 1.51 1.42
N SER A 33 -15.03 1.75 0.28
CA SER A 33 -16.39 2.33 0.26
C SER A 33 -17.47 1.38 0.78
N MET A 34 -17.15 0.10 0.98
CA MET A 34 -18.08 -0.95 1.43
C MET A 34 -17.87 -1.38 2.89
N ILE A 35 -16.80 -0.93 3.54
CA ILE A 35 -16.43 -1.33 4.91
C ILE A 35 -15.84 -0.17 5.70
N ASP A 36 -15.72 -0.37 7.01
CA ASP A 36 -15.08 0.59 7.91
C ASP A 36 -13.58 0.75 7.63
N ALA A 37 -13.06 1.96 7.83
CA ALA A 37 -11.64 2.29 7.65
C ALA A 37 -10.74 1.47 8.60
N SER A 38 -11.24 1.18 9.81
CA SER A 38 -10.55 0.30 10.78
C SER A 38 -10.28 -1.09 10.22
N LEU A 39 -11.25 -1.70 9.53
CA LEU A 39 -11.08 -3.01 8.92
C LEU A 39 -10.19 -2.91 7.67
N ALA A 40 -10.43 -1.91 6.83
CA ALA A 40 -9.68 -1.72 5.60
C ALA A 40 -8.18 -1.61 5.84
N VAL A 41 -7.75 -0.80 6.81
CA VAL A 41 -6.32 -0.62 7.11
C VAL A 41 -5.65 -1.90 7.61
N ILE A 42 -6.38 -2.75 8.33
CA ILE A 42 -5.89 -4.06 8.76
C ILE A 42 -5.66 -4.97 7.56
N VAL A 43 -6.57 -4.98 6.58
CA VAL A 43 -6.41 -5.79 5.37
C VAL A 43 -5.27 -5.26 4.49
N ILE A 44 -5.11 -3.93 4.40
CA ILE A 44 -4.00 -3.29 3.67
C ILE A 44 -2.64 -3.76 4.17
N GLN A 45 -2.48 -4.05 5.48
CA GLN A 45 -1.23 -4.57 6.04
C GLN A 45 -0.75 -5.89 5.41
N LEU A 46 -1.59 -6.60 4.65
CA LEU A 46 -1.17 -7.74 3.83
C LEU A 46 -0.18 -7.38 2.71
N GLU A 47 -0.01 -6.09 2.40
CA GLU A 47 0.98 -5.61 1.44
C GLU A 47 2.40 -6.06 1.80
N VAL A 48 2.73 -6.09 3.09
CA VAL A 48 4.06 -6.50 3.58
C VAL A 48 4.32 -7.99 3.37
N PRO A 49 3.46 -8.93 3.84
CA PRO A 49 3.65 -10.35 3.57
C PRO A 49 3.59 -10.68 2.07
N PHE A 50 2.71 -10.02 1.29
CA PHE A 50 2.71 -10.21 -0.17
C PHE A 50 4.03 -9.77 -0.80
N ALA A 51 4.59 -8.62 -0.42
CA ALA A 51 5.88 -8.16 -0.93
C ALA A 51 7.01 -9.16 -0.63
N VAL A 52 7.03 -9.75 0.56
CA VAL A 52 8.02 -10.79 0.91
C VAL A 52 7.82 -12.05 0.07
N LEU A 53 6.58 -12.52 -0.13
CA LEU A 53 6.29 -13.69 -0.96
C LEU A 53 6.70 -13.48 -2.41
N ILE A 54 6.33 -12.35 -3.01
CA ILE A 54 6.64 -12.03 -4.40
C ILE A 54 8.15 -11.85 -4.57
N ALA A 55 8.82 -11.17 -3.64
CA ALA A 55 10.27 -11.02 -3.68
C ALA A 55 10.99 -12.38 -3.57
N ALA A 56 10.54 -13.26 -2.67
CA ALA A 56 11.09 -14.61 -2.54
C ALA A 56 10.93 -15.43 -3.83
N PHE A 57 9.79 -15.28 -4.51
CA PHE A 57 9.52 -15.95 -5.79
C PHE A 57 10.40 -15.41 -6.93
N ILE A 58 10.51 -14.09 -7.05
CA ILE A 58 11.26 -13.43 -8.14
C ILE A 58 12.78 -13.60 -7.95
N PHE A 59 13.30 -13.28 -6.77
CA PHE A 59 14.74 -13.34 -6.50
C PHE A 59 15.22 -14.75 -6.15
N ARG A 60 14.30 -15.72 -6.02
CA ARG A 60 14.58 -17.11 -5.61
C ARG A 60 15.33 -17.21 -4.28
N GLU A 61 15.22 -16.19 -3.44
CA GLU A 61 15.79 -16.17 -2.10
C GLU A 61 14.76 -16.67 -1.09
N ARG A 62 15.18 -17.58 -0.20
CA ARG A 62 14.27 -18.09 0.83
C ARG A 62 14.14 -17.07 1.96
N PRO A 63 12.91 -16.62 2.28
CA PRO A 63 12.70 -15.74 3.41
C PRO A 63 13.10 -16.48 4.69
N GLY A 64 13.77 -15.78 5.59
CA GLY A 64 14.16 -16.35 6.89
C GLY A 64 12.93 -16.80 7.70
N TRP A 65 13.13 -17.74 8.62
CA TRP A 65 12.05 -18.33 9.40
C TRP A 65 11.16 -17.29 10.10
N GLN A 66 11.76 -16.23 10.65
CA GLN A 66 11.02 -15.12 11.28
C GLN A 66 10.04 -14.41 10.32
N ARG A 67 10.44 -14.23 9.05
CA ARG A 67 9.56 -13.65 8.03
C ARG A 67 8.44 -14.61 7.68
N LEU A 68 8.75 -15.90 7.55
CA LEU A 68 7.75 -16.92 7.25
C LEU A 68 6.69 -17.01 8.36
N THR A 69 7.11 -17.06 9.62
CA THR A 69 6.18 -17.06 10.76
C THR A 69 5.37 -15.78 10.82
N GLY A 70 6.00 -14.61 10.60
CA GLY A 70 5.30 -13.33 10.56
C GLY A 70 4.23 -13.27 9.46
N MET A 71 4.53 -13.79 8.26
CA MET A 71 3.56 -13.89 7.17
C MET A 71 2.38 -14.80 7.53
N LEU A 72 2.65 -15.99 8.08
CA LEU A 72 1.59 -16.91 8.51
C LEU A 72 0.68 -16.28 9.57
N ILE A 73 1.25 -15.56 10.54
CA ILE A 73 0.50 -14.84 11.57
C ILE A 73 -0.37 -13.76 10.91
N ALA A 74 0.17 -12.97 9.98
CA ALA A 74 -0.58 -11.92 9.31
C ALA A 74 -1.76 -12.46 8.49
N PHE A 75 -1.54 -13.52 7.68
CA PHE A 75 -2.63 -14.15 6.94
C PHE A 75 -3.66 -14.81 7.85
N ALA A 76 -3.22 -15.46 8.93
CA ALA A 76 -4.13 -16.03 9.93
C ALA A 76 -5.01 -14.95 10.58
N GLY A 77 -4.44 -13.78 10.91
CA GLY A 77 -5.19 -12.66 11.45
C GLY A 77 -6.32 -12.19 10.53
N VAL A 78 -6.05 -12.02 9.23
CA VAL A 78 -7.09 -11.67 8.25
C VAL A 78 -8.10 -12.80 8.06
N ALA A 79 -7.66 -14.06 8.00
CA ALA A 79 -8.56 -15.20 7.89
C ALA A 79 -9.49 -15.35 9.11
N LEU A 80 -9.00 -15.05 10.31
CA LEU A 80 -9.79 -15.03 11.54
C LEU A 80 -10.87 -13.95 11.48
N ILE A 81 -10.55 -12.75 10.99
CA ILE A 81 -11.52 -11.67 10.82
C ILE A 81 -12.58 -12.06 9.77
N ALA A 82 -12.14 -12.55 8.61
CA ALA A 82 -13.02 -12.97 7.52
C ALA A 82 -13.95 -14.14 7.92
N GLY A 83 -13.51 -15.00 8.84
CA GLY A 83 -14.31 -16.12 9.35
C GLY A 83 -15.47 -15.70 10.25
N GLN A 84 -15.52 -14.44 10.71
CA GLN A 84 -16.52 -14.02 11.69
C GLN A 84 -17.90 -13.84 11.08
N PRO A 85 -18.98 -14.25 11.77
CA PRO A 85 -20.36 -14.04 11.32
C PRO A 85 -20.69 -12.57 11.07
N THR A 86 -20.11 -11.67 11.86
CA THR A 86 -20.26 -10.21 11.78
C THR A 86 -19.75 -9.64 10.45
N LEU A 87 -18.86 -10.36 9.75
CA LEU A 87 -18.17 -9.91 8.54
C LEU A 87 -18.65 -10.63 7.26
N ARG A 88 -19.66 -11.50 7.33
CA ARG A 88 -20.13 -12.31 6.18
C ARG A 88 -20.56 -11.49 4.96
N GLY A 89 -21.03 -10.26 5.14
CA GLY A 89 -21.38 -9.34 4.05
C GLY A 89 -20.22 -8.51 3.49
N GLN A 90 -19.06 -8.55 4.16
CA GLN A 90 -17.92 -7.67 3.89
C GLN A 90 -16.76 -8.39 3.18
N LEU A 91 -16.89 -9.71 2.95
CA LEU A 91 -15.84 -10.53 2.36
C LEU A 91 -15.41 -10.07 0.96
N PHE A 92 -16.35 -9.56 0.17
CA PHE A 92 -16.04 -9.01 -1.14
C PHE A 92 -15.13 -7.78 -1.04
N ALA A 93 -15.41 -6.88 -0.10
CA ALA A 93 -14.57 -5.71 0.16
C ALA A 93 -13.18 -6.10 0.67
N VAL A 94 -13.10 -7.06 1.60
CA VAL A 94 -11.84 -7.63 2.08
C VAL A 94 -11.03 -8.23 0.93
N PHE A 95 -11.68 -8.95 0.02
CA PHE A 95 -11.04 -9.52 -1.16
C PHE A 95 -10.50 -8.45 -2.11
N LEU A 96 -11.26 -7.38 -2.37
CA LEU A 96 -10.80 -6.27 -3.21
C LEU A 96 -9.59 -5.57 -2.60
N ILE A 97 -9.63 -5.25 -1.32
CA ILE A 97 -8.52 -4.58 -0.62
C ILE A 97 -7.30 -5.49 -0.57
N GLY A 98 -7.48 -6.78 -0.27
CA GLY A 98 -6.39 -7.76 -0.29
C GLY A 98 -5.75 -7.91 -1.67
N SER A 99 -6.56 -7.88 -2.74
CA SER A 99 -6.07 -7.89 -4.12
C SER A 99 -5.31 -6.60 -4.44
N GLY A 100 -5.81 -5.45 -3.98
CA GLY A 100 -5.12 -4.16 -4.07
C GLY A 100 -3.76 -4.18 -3.37
N ALA A 101 -3.69 -4.72 -2.15
CA ALA A 101 -2.45 -4.87 -1.39
C ALA A 101 -1.44 -5.79 -2.11
N MET A 102 -1.91 -6.85 -2.76
CA MET A 102 -1.06 -7.73 -3.57
C MET A 102 -0.50 -7.00 -4.80
N ILE A 103 -1.33 -6.24 -5.52
CA ILE A 103 -0.89 -5.47 -6.69
C ILE A 103 0.08 -4.35 -6.27
N TRP A 104 -0.17 -3.69 -5.13
CA TRP A 104 0.75 -2.73 -4.57
C TRP A 104 2.13 -3.36 -4.34
N ALA A 105 2.17 -4.55 -3.74
CA ALA A 105 3.41 -5.26 -3.46
C ALA A 105 4.19 -5.60 -4.74
N ILE A 106 3.50 -5.98 -5.83
CA ILE A 106 4.12 -6.15 -7.16
C ILE A 106 4.71 -4.82 -7.64
N GLY A 107 3.93 -3.75 -7.59
CA GLY A 107 4.34 -2.39 -7.99
C GLY A 107 5.58 -1.91 -7.24
N GLN A 108 5.66 -2.14 -5.93
CA GLN A 108 6.82 -1.79 -5.13
C GLN A 108 8.10 -2.53 -5.56
N ILE A 109 7.99 -3.79 -5.95
CA ILE A 109 9.15 -4.55 -6.45
C ILE A 109 9.60 -4.01 -7.81
N MET A 110 8.65 -3.68 -8.70
CA MET A 110 8.96 -3.04 -9.98
C MET A 110 9.66 -1.69 -9.77
N VAL A 111 9.09 -0.81 -8.92
CA VAL A 111 9.68 0.50 -8.58
C VAL A 111 11.08 0.34 -8.00
N LYS A 112 11.32 -0.66 -7.15
CA LYS A 112 12.66 -0.95 -6.61
C LYS A 112 13.68 -1.30 -7.70
N GLN A 113 13.27 -1.93 -8.80
CA GLN A 113 14.16 -2.19 -9.94
C GLN A 113 14.49 -0.92 -10.73
N LEU A 114 13.62 0.09 -10.69
CA LEU A 114 13.87 1.42 -11.27
C LEU A 114 14.63 2.36 -10.31
N ALA A 115 14.75 2.00 -9.02
CA ALA A 115 15.38 2.82 -8.00
C ALA A 115 16.86 3.06 -8.32
N GLY A 116 17.22 4.31 -8.60
CA GLY A 116 18.56 4.74 -9.02
C GLY A 116 18.61 5.44 -10.38
N ALA A 117 17.59 5.25 -11.23
CA ALA A 117 17.50 5.90 -12.54
C ALA A 117 16.78 7.26 -12.52
N VAL A 118 15.86 7.47 -11.57
CA VAL A 118 15.00 8.67 -11.49
C VAL A 118 14.94 9.18 -10.05
N ALA A 119 14.95 10.50 -9.87
CA ALA A 119 14.75 11.10 -8.55
C ALA A 119 13.31 10.84 -8.04
N PRO A 120 13.09 10.63 -6.73
CA PRO A 120 11.80 10.17 -6.18
C PRO A 120 10.61 11.12 -6.41
N LEU A 121 10.85 12.44 -6.36
CA LEU A 121 9.79 13.44 -6.57
C LEU A 121 9.29 13.49 -8.01
N PRO A 122 10.17 13.60 -9.03
CA PRO A 122 9.77 13.48 -10.43
C PRO A 122 9.04 12.17 -10.74
N LEU A 123 9.44 11.05 -10.12
CA LEU A 123 8.78 9.76 -10.32
C LEU A 123 7.30 9.81 -9.89
N ILE A 124 7.00 10.34 -8.70
CA ILE A 124 5.61 10.48 -8.23
C ILE A 124 4.82 11.44 -9.12
N ALA A 125 5.43 12.54 -9.57
CA ALA A 125 4.76 13.49 -10.45
C ALA A 125 4.35 12.82 -11.77
N TRP A 126 5.24 12.02 -12.37
CA TRP A 126 4.93 11.26 -13.56
C TRP A 126 3.84 10.22 -13.34
N ILE A 127 3.92 9.45 -12.25
CA ILE A 127 2.88 8.47 -11.88
C ILE A 127 1.52 9.17 -11.75
N GLY A 128 1.45 10.30 -11.04
CA GLY A 128 0.21 11.06 -10.91
C GLY A 128 -0.34 11.58 -12.25
N CYS A 129 0.54 12.03 -13.15
CA CYS A 129 0.14 12.50 -14.48
C CYS A 129 -0.46 11.40 -15.37
N PHE A 130 0.07 10.17 -15.30
CA PHE A 130 -0.45 9.04 -16.07
C PHE A 130 -1.65 8.36 -15.40
N ALA A 131 -1.67 8.32 -14.06
CA ALA A 131 -2.74 7.70 -13.30
C ALA A 131 -4.08 8.44 -13.41
N GLY A 132 -4.06 9.78 -13.47
CA GLY A 132 -5.28 10.60 -13.56
C GLY A 132 -6.18 10.22 -14.75
N PRO A 133 -5.69 10.29 -16.01
CA PRO A 133 -6.45 9.86 -17.18
C PRO A 133 -6.90 8.40 -17.13
N GLN A 134 -6.04 7.49 -16.66
CA GLN A 134 -6.38 6.07 -16.56
C GLN A 134 -7.53 5.82 -15.57
N MET A 135 -7.51 6.49 -14.42
CA MET A 135 -8.60 6.40 -13.43
C MET A 135 -9.89 7.03 -13.92
N LEU A 136 -9.82 8.14 -14.67
CA LEU A 136 -11.00 8.73 -15.32
C LEU A 136 -11.62 7.78 -16.35
N ILE A 137 -10.79 7.11 -17.16
CA ILE A 137 -11.26 6.07 -18.10
C ILE A 137 -11.88 4.91 -17.32
N GLY A 138 -11.22 4.42 -16.26
CA GLY A 138 -11.75 3.35 -15.41
C GLY A 138 -13.10 3.69 -14.80
N SER A 139 -13.23 4.87 -14.19
CA SER A 139 -14.50 5.38 -13.64
C SER A 139 -15.56 5.49 -14.74
N SER A 140 -15.22 5.97 -15.94
CA SER A 140 -16.17 6.05 -17.05
C SER A 140 -16.74 4.70 -17.51
N LEU A 141 -15.99 3.61 -17.33
CA LEU A 141 -16.36 2.26 -17.77
C LEU A 141 -17.09 1.46 -16.68
N ILE A 142 -16.76 1.70 -15.42
CA ILE A 142 -17.16 0.85 -14.28
C ILE A 142 -18.17 1.56 -13.36
N GLU A 143 -18.14 2.89 -13.31
CA GLU A 143 -18.96 3.69 -12.38
C GLU A 143 -20.05 4.49 -13.10
N THR A 144 -21.11 4.81 -12.36
CA THR A 144 -22.25 5.61 -12.83
C THR A 144 -22.49 6.80 -11.91
N GLY A 145 -22.96 7.93 -12.44
CA GLY A 145 -23.24 9.13 -11.64
C GLY A 145 -22.03 10.01 -11.33
N GLN A 146 -20.86 9.70 -11.91
CA GLN A 146 -19.60 10.45 -11.72
C GLN A 146 -19.71 11.96 -11.99
N LEU A 147 -20.44 12.37 -13.04
CA LEU A 147 -20.64 13.79 -13.35
C LEU A 147 -21.49 14.51 -12.31
N ASP A 148 -22.51 13.83 -11.79
CA ASP A 148 -23.37 14.39 -10.75
C ASP A 148 -22.63 14.46 -9.42
N ALA A 149 -21.85 13.43 -9.08
CA ALA A 149 -20.96 13.43 -7.92
C ALA A 149 -19.96 14.60 -7.95
N LEU A 150 -19.39 14.89 -9.13
CA LEU A 150 -18.46 16.02 -9.30
C LEU A 150 -19.16 17.38 -9.13
N ARG A 151 -20.42 17.50 -9.59
CA ARG A 151 -21.23 18.72 -9.45
C ARG A 151 -21.73 18.92 -8.02
N SER A 152 -22.09 17.85 -7.32
CA SER A 152 -22.58 17.89 -5.94
C SER A 152 -21.45 17.84 -4.90
N ALA A 153 -20.19 17.71 -5.33
CA ALA A 153 -19.04 17.66 -4.44
C ALA A 153 -18.95 18.97 -3.63
N GLY A 154 -19.30 18.88 -2.35
CA GLY A 154 -19.17 19.97 -1.41
C GLY A 154 -17.72 20.18 -0.95
N TRP A 155 -17.55 21.03 0.06
CA TRP A 155 -16.25 21.34 0.64
C TRP A 155 -15.53 20.12 1.22
N ILE A 156 -16.27 19.12 1.72
CA ILE A 156 -15.69 17.86 2.22
C ILE A 156 -15.07 17.07 1.06
N GLY A 157 -15.81 16.87 -0.04
CA GLY A 157 -15.32 16.10 -1.19
C GLY A 157 -14.07 16.73 -1.81
N TRP A 158 -14.11 18.02 -2.11
CA TRP A 158 -12.94 18.74 -2.64
C TRP A 158 -11.81 18.85 -1.62
N GLY A 159 -12.14 19.03 -0.34
CA GLY A 159 -11.18 19.02 0.76
C GLY A 159 -10.44 17.69 0.87
N SER A 160 -11.14 16.57 0.71
CA SER A 160 -10.54 15.23 0.67
C SER A 160 -9.61 15.05 -0.52
N VAL A 161 -9.98 15.52 -1.72
CA VAL A 161 -9.12 15.46 -2.91
C VAL A 161 -7.83 16.26 -2.70
N ILE A 162 -7.95 17.50 -2.18
CA ILE A 162 -6.80 18.36 -1.88
C ILE A 162 -5.92 17.72 -0.80
N TYR A 163 -6.52 17.18 0.24
CA TYR A 163 -5.82 16.50 1.32
C TYR A 163 -5.04 15.28 0.81
N LEU A 164 -5.67 14.42 0.01
CA LEU A 164 -5.03 13.23 -0.54
C LEU A 164 -3.89 13.58 -1.51
N GLY A 165 -4.12 14.54 -2.42
CA GLY A 165 -3.13 14.92 -3.42
C GLY A 165 -1.95 15.72 -2.85
N ILE A 166 -2.22 16.75 -2.05
CA ILE A 166 -1.17 17.66 -1.56
C ILE A 166 -0.57 17.16 -0.26
N VAL A 167 -1.40 16.91 0.75
CA VAL A 167 -0.91 16.60 2.11
C VAL A 167 -0.42 15.17 2.18
N MET A 168 -1.24 14.20 1.81
CA MET A 168 -0.91 12.79 1.92
C MET A 168 0.16 12.40 0.88
N THR A 169 -0.05 12.74 -0.40
CA THR A 169 0.87 12.33 -1.46
C THR A 169 2.10 13.24 -1.53
N ALA A 170 1.98 14.50 -1.92
CA ALA A 170 3.17 15.34 -2.18
C ALA A 170 4.01 15.61 -0.93
N ILE A 171 3.40 16.06 0.17
CA ILE A 171 4.10 16.35 1.42
C ILE A 171 4.52 15.06 2.12
N GLY A 172 3.62 14.08 2.25
CA GLY A 172 3.89 12.80 2.91
C GLY A 172 5.05 12.04 2.28
N TYR A 173 5.01 11.80 0.96
CA TYR A 173 6.13 11.15 0.27
C TYR A 173 7.41 12.00 0.29
N GLY A 174 7.29 13.33 0.20
CA GLY A 174 8.44 14.23 0.32
C GLY A 174 9.17 14.09 1.66
N ILE A 175 8.43 14.07 2.77
CA ILE A 175 8.98 13.82 4.12
C ILE A 175 9.56 12.41 4.19
N TRP A 176 8.82 11.41 3.72
CA TRP A 176 9.24 10.02 3.72
C TRP A 176 10.60 9.80 3.03
N TYR A 177 10.76 10.30 1.81
CA TYR A 177 12.02 10.18 1.08
C TYR A 177 13.16 10.98 1.72
N ARG A 178 12.85 12.12 2.36
CA ARG A 178 13.86 12.88 3.13
C ARG A 178 14.33 12.12 4.36
N VAL A 179 13.45 11.37 5.02
CA VAL A 179 13.81 10.51 6.16
C VAL A 179 14.62 9.31 5.66
N LEU A 180 14.17 8.65 4.60
CA LEU A 180 14.90 7.52 3.98
C LEU A 180 16.29 7.90 3.48
N SER A 181 16.50 9.14 3.01
CA SER A 181 17.84 9.58 2.57
C SER A 181 18.80 9.87 3.72
N LYS A 182 18.29 10.03 4.95
CA LYS A 182 19.09 10.36 6.15
C LYS A 182 19.26 9.20 7.13
N HIS A 183 18.41 8.19 7.04
CA HIS A 183 18.38 7.07 7.98
C HIS A 183 18.43 5.73 7.25
N PRO A 184 19.07 4.70 7.83
CA PRO A 184 18.99 3.34 7.30
C PRO A 184 17.53 2.89 7.19
N ILE A 185 17.18 2.23 6.08
CA ILE A 185 15.82 1.70 5.83
C ILE A 185 15.29 0.89 7.02
N THR A 186 16.15 0.09 7.65
CA THR A 186 15.82 -0.74 8.81
C THR A 186 15.35 0.05 10.05
N GLN A 187 15.73 1.33 10.18
CA GLN A 187 15.24 2.22 11.23
C GLN A 187 13.91 2.88 10.88
N VAL A 188 13.64 3.07 9.59
CA VAL A 188 12.46 3.79 9.09
C VAL A 188 11.25 2.86 8.93
N MET A 189 11.46 1.63 8.48
CA MET A 189 10.38 0.65 8.25
C MET A 189 9.45 0.42 9.46
N PRO A 190 9.95 0.33 10.71
CA PRO A 190 9.08 0.20 11.89
C PRO A 190 8.04 1.32 12.06
N VAL A 191 8.33 2.53 11.58
CA VAL A 191 7.42 3.68 11.67
C VAL A 191 6.13 3.42 10.88
N LEU A 192 6.17 2.60 9.82
CA LEU A 192 5.00 2.25 9.02
C LEU A 192 3.97 1.42 9.80
N LEU A 193 4.37 0.75 10.89
CA LEU A 193 3.43 0.04 11.77
C LEU A 193 2.55 0.99 12.58
N LEU A 194 2.90 2.27 12.64
CA LEU A 194 2.05 3.29 13.26
C LEU A 194 0.85 3.63 12.37
N THR A 195 0.93 3.41 11.06
CA THR A 195 -0.17 3.69 10.13
C THR A 195 -1.48 3.02 10.55
N PRO A 196 -1.56 1.69 10.73
CA PRO A 196 -2.81 1.05 11.16
C PRO A 196 -3.26 1.51 12.55
N VAL A 197 -2.34 1.79 13.46
CA VAL A 197 -2.68 2.28 14.81
C VAL A 197 -3.34 3.65 14.74
N PHE A 198 -2.72 4.60 14.02
CA PHE A 198 -3.28 5.93 13.85
C PHE A 198 -4.59 5.90 13.07
N THR A 199 -4.70 5.10 12.01
CA THR A 199 -5.94 4.99 11.23
C THR A 199 -7.08 4.46 12.07
N ILE A 200 -6.88 3.43 12.90
CA ILE A 200 -7.93 2.92 13.80
C ILE A 200 -8.28 3.96 14.88
N MET A 201 -7.29 4.66 15.43
CA MET A 201 -7.56 5.70 16.44
C MET A 201 -8.34 6.88 15.85
N THR A 202 -7.96 7.33 14.65
CA THR A 202 -8.65 8.45 13.99
C THR A 202 -9.99 8.02 13.40
N SER A 203 -10.16 6.78 12.94
CA SER A 203 -11.48 6.31 12.50
C SER A 203 -12.48 6.25 13.64
N ILE A 204 -12.07 5.79 14.82
CA ILE A 204 -12.92 5.83 16.02
C ILE A 204 -13.21 7.29 16.42
N GLY A 205 -12.18 8.16 16.44
CA GLY A 205 -12.31 9.53 16.94
C GLY A 205 -13.03 10.51 15.99
N PHE A 206 -12.78 10.40 14.68
CA PHE A 206 -13.34 11.30 13.65
C PHE A 206 -14.54 10.73 12.93
N LEU A 207 -14.52 9.43 12.57
CA LEU A 207 -15.60 8.79 11.83
C LEU A 207 -16.65 8.16 12.77
N GLY A 208 -16.34 8.05 14.07
CA GLY A 208 -17.24 7.42 15.04
C GLY A 208 -17.38 5.92 14.87
N GLU A 209 -16.41 5.27 14.19
CA GLU A 209 -16.40 3.83 13.98
C GLU A 209 -16.34 3.08 15.30
N GLN A 210 -17.05 1.96 15.38
CA GLN A 210 -17.03 1.05 16.53
C GLN A 210 -16.55 -0.33 16.07
N PRO A 211 -15.23 -0.49 15.81
CA PRO A 211 -14.69 -1.75 15.34
C PRO A 211 -15.01 -2.86 16.36
N SER A 212 -15.50 -3.99 15.86
CA SER A 212 -15.82 -5.12 16.72
C SER A 212 -14.57 -5.65 17.41
N VAL A 213 -14.77 -6.36 18.52
CA VAL A 213 -13.68 -7.03 19.25
C VAL A 213 -12.89 -7.95 18.31
N ASP A 214 -13.57 -8.62 17.38
CA ASP A 214 -12.91 -9.51 16.42
C ASP A 214 -11.99 -8.76 15.46
N VAL A 215 -12.40 -7.57 14.99
CA VAL A 215 -11.58 -6.71 14.12
C VAL A 215 -10.35 -6.22 14.90
N LEU A 216 -10.51 -5.84 16.17
CA LEU A 216 -9.40 -5.38 17.01
C LEU A 216 -8.41 -6.51 17.33
N VAL A 217 -8.91 -7.69 17.71
CA VAL A 217 -8.07 -8.86 18.02
C VAL A 217 -7.36 -9.35 16.76
N GLY A 218 -8.08 -9.51 15.65
CA GLY A 218 -7.50 -9.88 14.37
C GLY A 218 -6.49 -8.84 13.88
N GLY A 219 -6.80 -7.54 14.02
CA GLY A 219 -5.90 -6.44 13.71
C GLY A 219 -4.60 -6.50 14.50
N ALA A 220 -4.68 -6.75 15.81
CA ALA A 220 -3.49 -6.94 16.64
C ALA A 220 -2.63 -8.13 16.18
N ILE A 221 -3.26 -9.24 15.79
CA ILE A 221 -2.56 -10.40 15.22
C ILE A 221 -1.86 -10.01 13.91
N VAL A 222 -2.57 -9.33 13.00
CA VAL A 222 -2.00 -8.88 11.72
C VAL A 222 -0.82 -7.96 11.94
N ILE A 223 -0.98 -6.91 12.75
CA ILE A 223 0.08 -5.94 13.04
C ILE A 223 1.27 -6.63 13.71
N GLY A 224 1.04 -7.56 14.64
CA GLY A 224 2.10 -8.36 15.28
C GLY A 224 2.87 -9.24 14.29
N GLY A 225 2.16 -9.89 13.35
CA GLY A 225 2.78 -10.65 12.26
C GLY A 225 3.64 -9.78 11.35
N VAL A 226 3.11 -8.62 10.94
CA VAL A 226 3.85 -7.66 10.11
C VAL A 226 5.04 -7.07 10.86
N ALA A 227 4.90 -6.77 12.15
CA ALA A 227 6.01 -6.32 12.99
C ALA A 227 7.14 -7.36 13.00
N MET A 228 6.81 -8.64 13.16
CA MET A 228 7.80 -9.72 13.10
C MET A 228 8.55 -9.75 11.76
N ILE A 229 7.87 -9.49 10.64
CA ILE A 229 8.50 -9.38 9.32
C ILE A 229 9.44 -8.17 9.28
N VAL A 230 8.96 -6.99 9.67
CA VAL A 230 9.69 -5.72 9.61
C VAL A 230 10.93 -5.73 10.50
N PHE A 231 10.86 -6.33 11.69
CA PHE A 231 11.97 -6.42 12.63
C PHE A 231 12.91 -7.62 12.38
N SER A 232 12.58 -8.51 11.44
CA SER A 232 13.44 -9.64 11.12
C SER A 232 14.78 -9.18 10.53
N ARG A 233 15.89 -9.68 11.07
CA ARG A 233 17.22 -9.41 10.50
C ARG A 233 17.36 -10.10 9.16
N ALA A 234 17.94 -9.42 8.17
CA ALA A 234 18.39 -10.09 6.95
C ALA A 234 19.35 -11.21 7.34
N SER A 235 19.09 -12.43 6.88
CA SER A 235 20.05 -13.54 7.08
C SER A 235 21.35 -13.15 6.38
N PRO A 236 22.53 -13.34 7.02
CA PRO A 236 23.80 -13.09 6.35
C PRO A 236 23.85 -13.96 5.10
N THR A 237 23.98 -13.35 3.93
CA THR A 237 24.41 -14.05 2.72
C THR A 237 25.72 -14.76 3.08
N ARG A 238 25.73 -16.10 3.05
CA ARG A 238 26.98 -16.86 3.12
C ARG A 238 27.82 -16.37 1.95
N SER A 239 28.86 -15.56 2.21
CA SER A 239 29.86 -15.32 1.20
C SER A 239 30.46 -16.69 0.88
N THR A 240 30.28 -17.14 -0.35
CA THR A 240 31.12 -18.21 -0.88
C THR A 240 32.51 -17.61 -0.97
N SER A 241 33.32 -17.83 0.07
CA SER A 241 34.77 -17.68 -0.02
C SER A 241 35.25 -18.67 -1.08
N GLY A 242 35.47 -18.16 -2.30
CA GLY A 242 36.24 -18.87 -3.32
C GLY A 242 37.60 -19.19 -2.72
N THR A 243 37.94 -20.48 -2.74
CA THR A 243 39.30 -20.99 -2.54
C THR A 243 39.92 -21.22 -3.90
#